data_AF-A0A3B7QBZ0-F1
#
_entry.id   AF-A0A3B7QBZ0-F1
#
_cell.length_a   1.000
_cell.length_b   1.000
_cell.length_c   1.000
_cell.angle_alpha   90.00
_cell.angle_beta   90.00
_cell.angle_gamma   90.00
#
_symmetry.space_group_name_H-M   'P 1'
#
loop_
_entity.id
_entity.type
_entity.pdbx_description
1 polymer ?
#
loop_
_entity_poly.entity_id
_entity_poly.type
_entity_poly.pdbx_seq_one_letter_code
_entity_poly.pdbx_strand_id
1 'polypeptide(L)'
;MKKLTKSIAIILGLGLISITATNAATAKKSHIPEICYLFKSQGLLGEWEEQILISKKKLAYKQAAAYMQKNHGMSEIYDIEELSDIECAVSVDTYDKESLDTFYYKEPKVKPKAKTKA
;
A
#
# COMPACT_ATOMS: atom_id res chain seq x y z
N MET A 1 -48.51 52.42 -24.20
CA MET A 1 -48.79 51.55 -23.03
C MET A 1 -47.70 50.49 -22.96
N LYS A 2 -46.97 50.42 -21.83
CA LYS A 2 -45.72 49.66 -21.64
C LYS A 2 -46.00 48.15 -21.47
N LYS A 3 -45.18 47.34 -22.14
CA LYS A 3 -45.17 45.87 -22.07
C LYS A 3 -44.79 45.40 -20.66
N LEU A 4 -45.57 44.48 -20.08
CA LEU A 4 -45.26 43.80 -18.83
C LEU A 4 -44.75 42.40 -19.15
N THR A 5 -43.43 42.25 -19.07
CA THR A 5 -42.72 40.97 -19.17
C THR A 5 -42.95 40.18 -17.89
N LYS A 6 -43.49 38.96 -17.99
CA LYS A 6 -43.66 38.05 -16.84
C LYS A 6 -42.29 37.49 -16.45
N SER A 7 -41.77 37.90 -15.30
CA SER A 7 -40.58 37.30 -14.69
C SER A 7 -40.95 35.97 -14.06
N ILE A 8 -40.39 34.88 -14.57
CA ILE A 8 -40.48 33.53 -13.98
C ILE A 8 -39.39 33.43 -12.93
N ALA A 9 -39.78 33.38 -11.65
CA ALA A 9 -38.88 33.11 -10.55
C ALA A 9 -38.66 31.58 -10.45
N ILE A 10 -37.46 31.12 -10.80
CA ILE A 10 -37.04 29.73 -10.55
C ILE A 10 -36.50 29.68 -9.13
N ILE A 11 -37.31 29.15 -8.21
CA ILE A 11 -36.88 28.86 -6.85
C ILE A 11 -36.00 27.61 -6.91
N LEU A 12 -34.68 27.82 -6.94
CA LEU A 12 -33.70 26.78 -6.65
C LEU A 12 -33.86 26.42 -5.18
N GLY A 13 -34.61 25.34 -4.92
CA GLY A 13 -34.65 24.72 -3.60
C GLY A 13 -33.24 24.25 -3.24
N LEU A 14 -32.55 24.98 -2.36
CA LEU A 14 -31.45 24.44 -1.59
C LEU A 14 -32.03 23.40 -0.64
N GLY A 15 -32.20 22.17 -1.13
CA GLY A 15 -32.26 21.01 -0.26
C GLY A 15 -30.96 20.98 0.52
N LEU A 16 -31.03 21.17 1.84
CA LEU A 16 -29.93 20.85 2.73
C LEU A 16 -29.60 19.37 2.51
N ILE A 17 -28.62 19.10 1.66
CA ILE A 17 -27.95 17.81 1.67
C ILE A 17 -27.20 17.81 2.98
N SER A 18 -27.76 17.11 3.95
CA SER A 18 -27.11 16.74 5.19
C SER A 18 -25.72 16.23 4.84
N ILE A 19 -24.71 17.05 5.05
CA ILE A 19 -23.33 16.59 5.09
C ILE A 19 -23.25 15.83 6.41
N THR A 20 -23.80 14.62 6.43
CA THR A 20 -23.37 13.63 7.39
C THR A 20 -21.91 13.44 7.08
N ALA A 21 -21.06 14.16 7.81
CA ALA A 21 -19.69 13.74 8.00
C ALA A 21 -19.82 12.32 8.53
N THR A 22 -19.71 11.34 7.65
CA THR A 22 -19.25 10.02 8.02
C THR A 22 -17.89 10.27 8.63
N ASN A 23 -17.89 10.49 9.94
CA ASN A 23 -16.83 10.05 10.80
C ASN A 23 -16.75 8.56 10.49
N ALA A 24 -16.00 8.20 9.45
CA ALA A 24 -15.46 6.88 9.32
C ALA A 24 -14.74 6.71 10.65
N ALA A 25 -15.39 6.00 11.57
CA ALA A 25 -14.75 5.48 12.75
C ALA A 25 -13.62 4.67 12.15
N THR A 26 -12.44 5.29 12.06
CA THR A 26 -11.20 4.62 11.76
C THR A 26 -11.11 3.60 12.87
N ALA A 27 -11.56 2.39 12.54
CA ALA A 27 -11.35 1.24 13.36
C ALA A 27 -9.88 1.34 13.74
N LYS A 28 -9.60 1.45 15.03
CA LYS A 28 -8.24 1.34 15.54
C LYS A 28 -7.78 -0.06 15.18
N LYS A 29 -7.35 -0.25 13.93
CA LYS A 29 -6.59 -1.40 13.48
C LYS A 29 -5.37 -1.29 14.36
N SER A 30 -5.26 -2.23 15.30
CA SER A 30 -4.08 -2.42 16.13
C SER A 30 -2.93 -2.78 15.18
N HIS A 31 -2.47 -1.80 14.40
CA HIS A 31 -1.45 -1.99 13.41
C HIS A 31 -0.16 -2.03 14.21
N ILE A 32 0.35 -3.25 14.41
CA ILE A 32 1.78 -3.43 14.59
C ILE A 32 2.42 -2.61 13.46
N PRO A 33 3.39 -1.72 13.71
CA PRO A 33 3.99 -0.92 12.66
C PRO A 33 4.62 -1.90 11.67
N GLU A 34 3.94 -2.11 10.56
CA GLU A 34 4.43 -2.90 9.46
C GLU A 34 5.29 -1.96 8.62
N ILE A 35 6.48 -2.41 8.27
CA ILE A 35 7.40 -1.66 7.42
C ILE A 35 7.24 -2.24 6.03
N CYS A 36 6.84 -1.38 5.08
CA CYS A 36 6.69 -1.74 3.68
C CYS A 36 7.92 -1.32 2.89
N TYR A 37 8.41 -2.22 2.03
CA TYR A 37 9.42 -1.95 1.04
C TYR A 37 8.80 -2.09 -0.35
N LEU A 38 8.80 -1.00 -1.12
CA LEU A 38 8.39 -1.00 -2.52
C LEU A 38 9.60 -1.37 -3.38
N PHE A 39 9.43 -2.38 -4.23
CA PHE A 39 10.43 -2.82 -5.18
C PHE A 39 9.98 -2.43 -6.58
N LYS A 40 10.89 -1.81 -7.35
CA LYS A 40 10.71 -1.60 -8.78
C LYS A 40 11.63 -2.57 -9.51
N SER A 41 11.04 -3.46 -10.29
CA SER A 41 11.76 -4.47 -11.06
C SER A 41 11.34 -4.46 -12.51
N GLN A 42 12.19 -5.02 -13.37
CA GLN A 42 11.82 -5.33 -14.74
C GLN A 42 11.44 -6.81 -14.83
N GLY A 43 10.23 -7.06 -15.33
CA GLY A 43 9.72 -8.39 -15.65
C GLY A 43 10.49 -9.03 -16.80
N LEU A 44 10.22 -10.31 -17.05
CA LEU A 44 10.97 -11.10 -18.03
C LEU A 44 10.81 -10.56 -19.48
N LEU A 45 9.70 -9.88 -19.77
CA LEU A 45 9.40 -9.32 -21.09
C LEU A 45 9.72 -7.82 -21.18
N GLY A 46 10.38 -7.25 -20.16
CA GLY A 46 10.78 -5.85 -20.13
C GLY A 46 9.74 -4.90 -19.51
N GLU A 47 8.63 -5.43 -19.01
CA GLU A 47 7.59 -4.68 -18.30
C GLU A 47 8.09 -4.17 -16.95
N TRP A 48 7.63 -2.99 -16.53
CA TRP A 48 7.91 -2.50 -15.17
C TRP A 48 6.90 -3.10 -14.19
N GLU A 49 7.42 -3.68 -13.13
CA GLU A 49 6.64 -4.26 -12.04
C GLU A 49 6.96 -3.57 -10.73
N GLU A 50 5.89 -3.31 -9.96
CA GLU A 50 5.96 -2.82 -8.60
C GLU A 50 5.47 -3.92 -7.65
N GLN A 51 6.27 -4.24 -6.65
CA GLN A 51 5.93 -5.28 -5.68
C GLN A 51 6.25 -4.80 -4.28
N ILE A 52 5.46 -5.23 -3.29
CA ILE A 52 5.59 -4.74 -1.91
C ILE A 52 5.99 -5.89 -0.99
N LEU A 53 7.03 -5.68 -0.20
CA LEU A 53 7.38 -6.56 0.92
C LEU A 53 7.00 -5.90 2.24
N ILE A 54 6.16 -6.58 3.01
CA ILE A 54 5.72 -6.18 4.34
C ILE A 54 6.54 -6.93 5.39
N SER A 55 7.12 -6.21 6.34
CA SER A 55 7.88 -6.79 7.45
C SER A 55 7.47 -6.20 8.79
N LYS A 56 7.44 -7.06 9.83
CA LYS A 56 7.23 -6.61 11.23
C LYS A 56 8.49 -6.02 11.88
N LYS A 57 9.62 -6.05 11.19
CA LYS A 57 10.90 -5.51 11.66
C LYS A 57 11.67 -4.84 10.52
N LYS A 58 12.52 -3.89 10.87
CA LYS A 58 13.38 -3.23 9.88
C LYS A 58 14.36 -4.23 9.29
N LEU A 59 14.37 -4.34 7.97
CA LEU A 59 15.31 -5.13 7.19
C LEU A 59 16.35 -4.18 6.58
N ALA A 60 17.58 -4.65 6.44
CA ALA A 60 18.50 -3.99 5.52
C ALA A 60 18.00 -4.20 4.08
N TYR A 61 18.14 -3.21 3.19
CA TYR A 61 17.69 -3.34 1.79
C TYR A 61 18.26 -4.58 1.09
N LYS A 62 19.53 -4.93 1.35
CA LYS A 62 20.13 -6.17 0.83
C LYS A 62 19.41 -7.44 1.31
N GLN A 63 18.91 -7.45 2.53
CA GLN A 63 18.17 -8.58 3.09
C GLN A 63 16.76 -8.66 2.49
N ALA A 64 16.09 -7.52 2.34
CA ALA A 64 14.78 -7.44 1.70
C ALA A 64 14.86 -7.88 0.22
N ALA A 65 15.84 -7.37 -0.52
CA ALA A 65 16.14 -7.79 -1.89
C ALA A 65 16.41 -9.30 -1.98
N ALA A 66 17.35 -9.83 -1.19
CA ALA A 66 17.69 -11.25 -1.23
C ALA A 66 16.48 -12.15 -0.91
N TYR A 67 15.57 -11.69 -0.04
CA TYR A 67 14.32 -12.39 0.21
C TYR A 67 13.43 -12.42 -1.03
N MET A 68 13.18 -11.25 -1.64
CA MET A 68 12.35 -11.14 -2.85
C MET A 68 12.89 -11.96 -4.02
N GLN A 69 14.19 -11.88 -4.29
CA GLN A 69 14.83 -12.64 -5.37
C GLN A 69 14.72 -14.15 -5.14
N LYS A 70 14.97 -14.61 -3.91
CA LYS A 70 14.98 -16.04 -3.58
C LYS A 70 13.58 -16.66 -3.53
N ASN A 71 12.61 -15.93 -3.00
CA ASN A 71 11.30 -16.47 -2.65
C ASN A 71 10.21 -16.13 -3.67
N HIS A 72 10.41 -15.06 -4.44
CA HIS A 72 9.40 -14.51 -5.34
C HIS A 72 9.92 -14.35 -6.79
N GLY A 73 11.13 -14.82 -7.08
CA GLY A 73 11.62 -14.92 -8.47
C GLY A 73 11.98 -13.58 -9.12
N MET A 74 12.10 -12.52 -8.32
CA MET A 74 12.47 -11.19 -8.81
C MET A 74 13.91 -11.21 -9.34
N SER A 75 14.11 -11.04 -10.64
CA SER A 75 15.41 -11.17 -11.30
C SER A 75 16.25 -9.89 -11.21
N GLU A 76 15.65 -8.73 -11.46
CA GLU A 76 16.36 -7.45 -11.52
C GLU A 76 15.65 -6.38 -10.71
N ILE A 77 16.23 -6.05 -9.55
CA ILE A 77 15.77 -4.97 -8.68
C ILE A 77 16.50 -3.70 -9.06
N TYR A 78 15.77 -2.70 -9.55
CA TYR A 78 16.32 -1.40 -9.92
C TYR A 78 16.26 -0.41 -8.77
N ASP A 79 15.21 -0.51 -7.95
CA ASP A 79 15.01 0.41 -6.85
C ASP A 79 14.29 -0.27 -5.68
N ILE A 80 14.60 0.20 -4.48
CA ILE A 80 13.99 -0.23 -3.22
C ILE A 80 13.72 1.01 -2.37
N GLU A 81 12.46 1.23 -2.06
CA GLU A 81 12.01 2.36 -1.25
C GLU A 81 11.31 1.85 0.02
N GLU A 82 11.72 2.37 1.19
CA GLU A 82 10.97 2.16 2.43
C GLU A 82 9.83 3.16 2.46
N LEU A 83 8.58 2.67 2.41
CA LEU A 83 7.40 3.52 2.42
C LEU A 83 7.16 4.11 3.81
N SER A 84 6.60 5.32 3.85
CA SER A 84 6.14 5.90 5.11
C SER A 84 4.98 5.08 5.71
N ASP A 85 4.72 5.23 7.01
CA ASP A 85 3.63 4.51 7.69
C ASP A 85 2.26 4.71 7.00
N ILE A 86 2.02 5.93 6.48
CA ILE A 86 0.78 6.28 5.78
C ILE A 86 0.72 5.57 4.43
N GLU A 87 1.80 5.64 3.64
CA GLU A 87 1.87 4.98 2.34
C GLU A 87 1.79 3.46 2.47
N CYS A 88 2.44 2.88 3.49
CA CYS A 88 2.36 1.46 3.80
C CYS A 88 0.93 1.05 4.16
N ALA A 89 0.24 1.79 5.04
CA ALA A 89 -1.14 1.48 5.42
C ALA A 89 -2.12 1.56 4.23
N VAL A 90 -1.99 2.61 3.40
CA VAL A 90 -2.80 2.75 2.18
C VAL A 90 -2.48 1.63 1.20
N SER A 91 -1.20 1.29 1.03
CA SER A 91 -0.77 0.23 0.13
C SER A 91 -1.34 -1.12 0.53
N VAL A 92 -1.28 -1.48 1.82
CA VAL A 92 -1.84 -2.73 2.34
C VAL A 92 -3.35 -2.81 2.11
N ASP A 93 -4.09 -1.72 2.33
CA ASP A 93 -5.56 -1.73 2.19
C ASP A 93 -6.06 -1.56 0.73
N THR A 94 -5.23 -0.98 -0.16
CA THR A 94 -5.58 -0.70 -1.57
C THR A 94 -5.14 -1.83 -2.50
N TYR A 95 -3.95 -2.39 -2.29
CA TYR A 95 -3.38 -3.37 -3.22
C TYR A 95 -3.89 -4.80 -3.03
N ASP A 96 -4.59 -5.09 -1.93
CA ASP A 96 -5.40 -6.30 -1.78
C ASP A 96 -6.58 -6.36 -2.79
N LYS A 97 -6.86 -5.25 -3.49
CA LYS A 97 -7.95 -5.13 -4.49
C LYS A 97 -7.50 -4.84 -5.93
N GLU A 98 -6.31 -4.30 -6.15
CA GLU A 98 -5.87 -3.77 -7.47
C GLU A 98 -4.51 -4.29 -7.99
N SER A 99 -4.15 -5.54 -7.71
CA SER A 99 -3.13 -6.30 -8.49
C SER A 99 -1.64 -5.94 -8.32
N LEU A 100 -1.21 -5.28 -7.24
CA LEU A 100 0.21 -5.33 -6.86
C LEU A 100 0.47 -6.55 -5.98
N ASP A 101 1.43 -7.37 -6.39
CA ASP A 101 1.84 -8.54 -5.63
C ASP A 101 2.44 -8.12 -4.28
N THR A 102 1.72 -8.43 -3.22
CA THR A 102 2.07 -8.10 -1.84
C THR A 102 2.58 -9.33 -1.12
N PHE A 103 3.78 -9.25 -0.56
CA PHE A 103 4.46 -10.35 0.11
C PHE A 103 4.74 -10.03 1.57
N TYR A 104 4.64 -11.05 2.42
CA TYR A 104 4.93 -10.92 3.85
C TYR A 104 6.26 -11.59 4.18
N TYR A 105 7.20 -10.82 4.71
CA TYR A 105 8.50 -11.31 5.15
C TYR A 105 8.34 -12.33 6.26
N LYS A 106 8.81 -13.56 6.00
CA LYS A 106 8.91 -14.62 7.00
C LYS A 106 10.36 -14.75 7.44
N GLU A 107 10.61 -14.54 8.73
CA GLU A 107 11.94 -14.73 9.29
C GLU A 107 12.47 -16.15 8.99
N PRO A 108 13.70 -16.26 8.47
CA PRO A 108 14.36 -17.54 8.33
C PRO A 108 14.44 -18.21 9.70
N LYS A 109 13.92 -19.43 9.82
CA LYS A 109 14.15 -20.25 11.00
C LYS A 109 15.64 -20.50 11.12
N VAL A 110 16.30 -19.88 12.10
CA VAL A 110 17.71 -20.14 12.39
C VAL A 110 17.80 -21.61 12.81
N LYS A 111 18.36 -22.46 11.95
CA LYS A 111 18.72 -23.81 12.37
C LYS A 111 19.76 -23.65 13.49
N PRO A 112 19.55 -24.23 14.69
CA PRO A 112 20.55 -24.17 15.74
C PRO A 112 21.88 -24.61 15.15
N LYS A 113 22.93 -23.78 15.25
CA LYS A 113 24.28 -24.21 14.90
C LYS A 113 24.55 -25.46 15.72
N ALA A 114 24.72 -26.60 15.05
CA ALA A 114 25.18 -27.81 15.69
C ALA A 114 26.44 -27.42 16.47
N LYS A 115 26.38 -27.52 17.79
CA LYS A 115 27.54 -27.31 18.63
C LYS A 115 28.54 -28.39 18.23
N THR A 116 29.52 -28.05 17.41
CA THR A 116 30.69 -28.89 17.19
C THR A 116 31.33 -29.04 18.56
N LYS A 117 31.16 -30.22 19.18
CA LYS A 117 31.96 -30.60 20.34
C LYS A 117 33.40 -30.70 19.83
N ALA A 118 34.27 -29.85 20.39
CA ALA A 118 35.70 -30.07 20.36
C ALA A 118 36.06 -31.27 21.25
#